data_AF-A0A0R3LW97-F1
#
_entry.id   AF-A0A0R3LW97-F1
#
_cell.length_a   1.000
_cell.length_b   1.000
_cell.length_c   1.000
_cell.angle_alpha   90.00
_cell.angle_beta   90.00
_cell.angle_gamma   90.00
#
_symmetry.space_group_name_H-M   'P 1'
#
loop_
_entity.id
_entity.type
_entity.pdbx_description
1 polymer ?
#
loop_
_entity_poly.entity_id
_entity_poly.type
_entity_poly.pdbx_seq_one_letter_code
_entity_poly.pdbx_strand_id
1 'polypeptide(L)'
;MNCKGNKLLLIGSIIGLAAAQSAAVEAAGSDAISRLPCSEVSQASVARQAWSGAGAPFGVSLAQWRQDEFAALRGRITECARQSGTDPQITVAHVQRLEDKVLNQNRRAQAAADAEATSRDTERDLLVKVESFTTSDELDAFCSKIPIPPVAAMVRVVMACKARAKEIEYKAAEAERKRQDDERRKQQSERQRLETAQLQERLATLPVDVRKFMTENPGMDQPSFGTDGGPQILISLYSSELAFRVCRERFGGWDASIDEAKRRSSLIEKILVLGFGMPEEKIARTRNGLGMDSGRSEIIERMRADHRIRQSCHEFEGALGLKSSPPLR
;
A
#
# COMPACT_ATOMS: atom_id res chain seq x y z
N MET A 1 7.58 -50.22 -3.83
CA MET A 1 7.18 -50.76 -2.51
C MET A 1 6.31 -49.68 -1.86
N ASN A 2 4.98 -49.78 -1.98
CA ASN A 2 4.04 -50.31 -0.96
C ASN A 2 4.10 -49.49 0.35
N CYS A 3 3.05 -48.92 0.94
CA CYS A 3 1.59 -49.10 0.89
C CYS A 3 0.91 -47.81 1.44
N LYS A 4 -0.16 -47.29 0.82
CA LYS A 4 -1.60 -47.41 1.19
C LYS A 4 -1.99 -47.03 2.63
N GLY A 5 -2.98 -46.11 2.76
CA GLY A 5 -3.89 -46.09 3.91
C GLY A 5 -4.72 -44.81 4.13
N ASN A 6 -5.90 -44.75 3.48
CA ASN A 6 -7.17 -44.12 3.89
C ASN A 6 -7.20 -43.00 4.94
N LYS A 7 -7.88 -41.89 4.60
CA LYS A 7 -8.99 -41.32 5.40
C LYS A 7 -9.96 -40.55 4.48
N LEU A 8 -10.75 -41.34 3.75
CA LEU A 8 -12.03 -40.93 3.19
C LEU A 8 -13.10 -41.37 4.20
N LEU A 9 -13.81 -40.43 4.82
CA LEU A 9 -15.12 -40.55 5.49
C LEU A 9 -15.26 -39.48 6.57
N LEU A 10 -16.06 -38.45 6.32
CA LEU A 10 -16.98 -37.79 7.27
C LEU A 10 -17.55 -36.49 6.65
N ILE A 11 -18.22 -36.61 5.50
CA ILE A 11 -19.18 -35.59 5.04
C ILE A 11 -20.42 -36.36 4.59
N GLY A 12 -21.16 -36.88 5.57
CA GLY A 12 -22.32 -37.73 5.33
C GLY A 12 -23.26 -37.81 6.53
N SER A 13 -23.37 -36.76 7.34
CA SER A 13 -24.26 -36.76 8.52
C SER A 13 -25.01 -35.46 8.81
N ILE A 14 -24.90 -34.41 7.98
CA ILE A 14 -25.65 -33.16 8.25
C ILE A 14 -27.04 -33.17 7.56
N ILE A 15 -27.19 -33.86 6.42
CA ILE A 15 -28.48 -33.95 5.72
C ILE A 15 -29.44 -34.92 6.45
N GLY A 16 -28.91 -35.90 7.20
CA GLY A 16 -29.72 -36.84 8.00
C GLY A 16 -30.30 -36.23 9.29
N LEU A 17 -29.62 -35.25 9.91
CA LEU A 17 -30.08 -34.66 11.18
C LEU A 17 -31.23 -33.65 11.00
N ALA A 18 -31.25 -32.88 9.90
CA ALA A 18 -32.34 -31.94 9.63
C ALA A 18 -33.64 -32.66 9.23
N ALA A 19 -33.53 -33.77 8.49
CA ALA A 19 -34.67 -34.62 8.13
C ALA A 19 -35.20 -35.44 9.33
N ALA A 20 -34.31 -35.90 10.23
CA ALA A 20 -34.72 -36.64 11.43
C ALA A 20 -35.36 -35.72 12.50
N GLN A 21 -34.90 -34.47 12.64
CA GLN A 21 -35.50 -33.50 13.56
C GLN A 21 -36.87 -33.00 13.09
N SER A 22 -37.06 -32.81 11.79
CA SER A 22 -38.37 -32.44 11.22
C SER A 22 -39.40 -33.55 11.42
N ALA A 23 -39.06 -34.80 11.09
CA ALA A 23 -39.95 -35.95 11.30
C ALA A 23 -40.33 -36.19 12.79
N ALA A 24 -39.40 -35.98 13.72
CA ALA A 24 -39.66 -36.13 15.15
C ALA A 24 -40.58 -35.03 15.72
N VAL A 25 -40.45 -33.79 15.25
CA VAL A 25 -41.32 -32.67 15.62
C VAL A 25 -42.72 -32.81 15.01
N GLU A 26 -42.81 -33.36 13.79
CA GLU A 26 -44.07 -33.64 13.08
C GLU A 26 -44.89 -34.74 13.80
N ALA A 27 -44.24 -35.84 14.18
CA ALA A 27 -44.88 -36.91 14.96
C ALA A 27 -45.35 -36.42 16.34
N ALA A 28 -44.56 -35.55 17.00
CA ALA A 28 -44.93 -34.96 18.28
C ALA A 28 -46.12 -33.99 18.17
N GLY A 29 -46.24 -33.24 17.07
CA GLY A 29 -47.34 -32.32 16.80
C GLY A 29 -48.68 -33.04 16.60
N SER A 30 -48.69 -34.06 15.74
CA SER A 30 -49.90 -34.87 15.47
C SER A 30 -50.36 -35.66 16.71
N ASP A 31 -49.41 -36.18 17.51
CA ASP A 31 -49.71 -36.86 18.78
C ASP A 31 -50.27 -35.89 19.84
N ALA A 32 -49.70 -34.68 19.95
CA ALA A 32 -50.23 -33.64 20.84
C ALA A 32 -51.68 -33.25 20.48
N ILE A 33 -51.98 -33.09 19.19
CA ILE A 33 -53.33 -32.81 18.68
C ILE A 33 -54.31 -33.95 19.00
N SER A 34 -53.86 -35.20 18.85
CA SER A 34 -54.67 -36.39 19.12
C SER A 34 -55.05 -36.54 20.60
N ARG A 35 -54.32 -35.88 21.51
CA ARG A 35 -54.54 -35.90 22.96
C ARG A 35 -55.36 -34.72 23.50
N LEU A 36 -55.76 -33.77 22.65
CA LEU A 36 -56.52 -32.58 23.08
C LEU A 36 -57.82 -32.98 23.79
N PRO A 37 -58.21 -32.35 24.92
CA PRO A 37 -59.44 -32.70 25.59
C PRO A 37 -60.67 -32.31 24.75
N CYS A 38 -61.79 -33.01 24.93
CA CYS A 38 -62.98 -32.82 24.08
C CYS A 38 -63.60 -31.41 24.19
N SER A 39 -63.36 -30.69 25.28
CA SER A 39 -63.73 -29.29 25.45
C SER A 39 -62.98 -28.33 24.50
N GLU A 40 -61.78 -28.71 24.06
CA GLU A 40 -60.92 -27.88 23.20
C GLU A 40 -61.21 -28.08 21.71
N VAL A 41 -61.87 -29.16 21.32
CA VAL A 41 -62.15 -29.47 19.90
C VAL A 41 -63.58 -29.14 19.47
N SER A 42 -64.30 -28.32 20.24
CA SER A 42 -65.60 -27.79 19.85
C SER A 42 -65.48 -26.80 18.68
N GLN A 43 -66.55 -26.61 17.90
CA GLN A 43 -66.55 -25.63 16.80
C GLN A 43 -66.15 -24.22 17.25
N ALA A 44 -66.65 -23.78 18.41
CA ALA A 44 -66.32 -22.47 18.98
C ALA A 44 -64.84 -22.38 19.41
N SER A 45 -64.30 -23.47 19.95
CA SER A 45 -62.89 -23.55 20.37
C SER A 45 -61.95 -23.55 19.17
N VAL A 46 -62.25 -24.31 18.11
CA VAL A 46 -61.50 -24.36 16.85
C VAL A 46 -61.49 -23.00 16.14
N ALA A 47 -62.64 -22.32 16.08
CA ALA A 47 -62.77 -21.03 15.41
C ALA A 47 -61.97 -19.90 16.09
N ARG A 48 -61.68 -20.01 17.39
CA ARG A 48 -60.92 -19.02 18.18
C ARG A 48 -59.41 -19.21 18.13
N GLN A 49 -58.92 -20.30 17.55
CA GLN A 49 -57.49 -20.56 17.52
C GLN A 49 -56.74 -19.62 16.56
N ALA A 50 -55.48 -19.34 16.88
CA ALA A 50 -54.60 -18.48 16.11
C ALA A 50 -53.96 -19.22 14.92
N TRP A 51 -54.72 -19.40 13.84
CA TRP A 51 -54.31 -20.14 12.63
C TRP A 51 -53.28 -19.43 11.72
N SER A 52 -52.70 -18.30 12.12
CA SER A 52 -51.72 -17.58 11.31
C SER A 52 -50.31 -18.19 11.45
N GLY A 53 -49.43 -17.94 10.47
CA GLY A 53 -48.09 -18.57 10.37
C GLY A 53 -47.10 -18.32 11.51
N ALA A 54 -47.50 -17.60 12.57
CA ALA A 54 -46.73 -17.42 13.81
C ALA A 54 -47.55 -17.74 15.08
N GLY A 55 -48.80 -18.21 14.92
CA GLY A 55 -49.65 -18.63 16.03
C GLY A 55 -49.39 -20.09 16.41
N ALA A 56 -49.68 -20.43 17.67
CA ALA A 56 -49.70 -21.80 18.16
C ALA A 56 -51.15 -22.21 18.47
N PRO A 57 -51.96 -22.64 17.48
CA PRO A 57 -53.28 -23.19 17.74
C PRO A 57 -53.20 -24.29 18.80
N PHE A 58 -54.07 -24.22 19.80
CA PHE A 58 -54.11 -25.14 20.94
C PHE A 58 -52.80 -25.19 21.77
N GLY A 59 -51.94 -24.17 21.66
CA GLY A 59 -50.62 -24.17 22.28
C GLY A 59 -49.61 -25.12 21.61
N VAL A 60 -49.95 -25.71 20.47
CA VAL A 60 -49.04 -26.58 19.69
C VAL A 60 -48.20 -25.70 18.77
N SER A 61 -46.93 -25.51 19.14
CA SER A 61 -45.97 -24.73 18.36
C SER A 61 -45.44 -25.58 17.21
N LEU A 62 -45.96 -25.34 16.01
CA LEU A 62 -45.49 -25.96 14.77
C LEU A 62 -44.89 -24.89 13.89
N ALA A 63 -43.80 -25.22 13.19
CA ALA A 63 -43.20 -24.33 12.20
C ALA A 63 -44.21 -23.98 11.09
N GLN A 64 -45.00 -24.97 10.65
CA GLN A 64 -46.13 -24.82 9.73
C GLN A 64 -47.13 -25.96 10.00
N TRP A 65 -48.44 -25.68 9.96
CA TRP A 65 -49.47 -26.72 9.99
C TRP A 65 -49.56 -27.41 8.63
N ARG A 66 -49.55 -28.75 8.62
CA ARG A 66 -49.60 -29.57 7.41
C ARG A 66 -50.83 -30.49 7.44
N GLN A 67 -51.00 -31.25 6.36
CA GLN A 67 -52.17 -32.10 6.15
C GLN A 67 -52.37 -33.13 7.27
N ASP A 68 -51.27 -33.68 7.80
CA ASP A 68 -51.30 -34.71 8.85
C ASP A 68 -51.82 -34.16 10.18
N GLU A 69 -51.47 -32.93 10.55
CA GLU A 69 -51.97 -32.29 11.77
C GLU A 69 -53.45 -31.92 11.66
N PHE A 70 -53.90 -31.47 10.47
CA PHE A 70 -55.32 -31.27 10.22
C PHE A 70 -56.10 -32.59 10.22
N ALA A 71 -55.50 -33.68 9.72
CA ALA A 71 -56.09 -35.02 9.77
C ALA A 71 -56.21 -35.53 11.22
N ALA A 72 -55.18 -35.35 12.04
CA ALA A 72 -55.21 -35.67 13.47
C ALA A 72 -56.31 -34.88 14.21
N LEU A 73 -56.47 -33.58 13.90
CA LEU A 73 -57.51 -32.75 14.49
C LEU A 73 -58.92 -33.21 14.10
N ARG A 74 -59.15 -33.54 12.82
CA ARG A 74 -60.42 -34.13 12.36
C ARG A 74 -60.72 -35.46 13.05
N GLY A 75 -59.72 -36.32 13.19
CA GLY A 75 -59.84 -37.59 13.91
C GLY A 75 -60.24 -37.38 15.36
N ARG A 76 -59.62 -36.39 16.04
CA ARG A 76 -59.94 -36.06 17.43
C ARG A 76 -61.35 -35.50 17.61
N ILE A 77 -61.79 -34.61 16.72
CA ILE A 77 -63.16 -34.07 16.70
C ILE A 77 -64.18 -35.21 16.57
N THR A 78 -63.92 -36.15 15.66
CA THR A 78 -64.82 -37.29 15.40
C THR A 78 -64.93 -38.20 16.63
N GLU A 79 -63.82 -38.49 17.29
CA GLU A 79 -63.82 -39.31 18.52
C GLU A 79 -64.55 -38.61 19.67
N CYS A 80 -64.36 -37.31 19.86
CA CYS A 80 -65.07 -36.54 20.89
C CYS A 80 -66.57 -36.38 20.62
N ALA A 81 -66.98 -36.29 19.35
CA ALA A 81 -68.39 -36.28 18.96
C ALA A 81 -69.07 -37.62 19.28
N ARG A 82 -68.37 -38.74 19.04
CA ARG A 82 -68.83 -40.10 19.40
C ARG A 82 -69.07 -40.25 20.91
N GLN A 83 -68.21 -39.65 21.74
CA GLN A 83 -68.33 -39.68 23.20
C GLN A 83 -69.47 -38.80 23.75
N SER A 84 -69.86 -37.76 23.02
CA SER A 84 -70.88 -36.79 23.44
C SER A 84 -72.24 -36.95 22.75
N GLY A 85 -72.36 -37.84 21.76
CA GLY A 85 -73.58 -38.06 20.99
C GLY A 85 -73.93 -36.92 20.03
N THR A 86 -72.95 -36.09 19.66
CA THR A 86 -73.12 -34.94 18.77
C THR A 86 -72.71 -35.26 17.33
N ASP A 87 -73.24 -34.52 16.35
CA ASP A 87 -72.84 -34.66 14.94
C ASP A 87 -71.53 -33.90 14.67
N PRO A 88 -70.42 -34.58 14.28
CA PRO A 88 -69.14 -33.92 14.00
C PRO A 88 -69.10 -33.14 12.68
N GLN A 89 -70.06 -33.34 11.76
CA GLN A 89 -69.94 -32.89 10.37
C GLN A 89 -69.69 -31.39 10.23
N ILE A 90 -70.38 -30.56 11.03
CA ILE A 90 -70.24 -29.09 10.95
C ILE A 90 -68.83 -28.65 11.35
N THR A 91 -68.28 -29.20 12.43
CA THR A 91 -66.95 -28.87 12.94
C THR A 91 -65.86 -29.38 12.00
N VAL A 92 -66.01 -30.60 11.47
CA VAL A 92 -65.08 -31.18 10.49
C VAL A 92 -65.07 -30.37 9.19
N ALA A 93 -66.22 -29.95 8.67
CA ALA A 93 -66.31 -29.10 7.49
C ALA A 93 -65.71 -27.70 7.71
N HIS A 94 -65.74 -27.19 8.95
CA HIS A 94 -65.05 -25.95 9.30
C HIS A 94 -63.52 -26.13 9.27
N VAL A 95 -63.00 -27.22 9.83
CA VAL A 95 -61.57 -27.57 9.81
C VAL A 95 -61.05 -27.72 8.38
N GLN A 96 -61.83 -28.33 7.48
CA GLN A 96 -61.44 -28.49 6.08
C GLN A 96 -61.20 -27.15 5.38
N ARG A 97 -62.06 -26.15 5.62
CA ARG A 97 -61.89 -24.80 5.06
C ARG A 97 -60.69 -24.07 5.66
N LEU A 98 -60.38 -24.32 6.93
CA LEU A 98 -59.19 -23.77 7.59
C LEU A 98 -57.91 -24.38 7.03
N GLU A 99 -57.89 -25.69 6.80
CA GLU A 99 -56.78 -26.41 6.16
C GLU A 99 -56.42 -25.77 4.81
N ASP A 100 -57.40 -25.61 3.91
CA ASP A 100 -57.16 -25.01 2.59
C ASP A 100 -56.59 -23.59 2.68
N LYS A 101 -57.08 -22.79 3.62
CA LYS A 101 -56.61 -21.42 3.84
C LYS A 101 -55.17 -21.39 4.35
N VAL A 102 -54.86 -22.20 5.37
CA VAL A 102 -53.54 -22.24 6.02
C VAL A 102 -52.50 -22.85 5.08
N LEU A 103 -52.82 -23.94 4.39
CA LEU A 103 -51.90 -24.56 3.43
C LEU A 103 -51.58 -23.62 2.26
N ASN A 104 -52.56 -22.86 1.75
CA ASN A 104 -52.30 -21.87 0.71
C ASN A 104 -51.44 -20.69 1.21
N GLN A 105 -51.59 -20.27 2.46
CA GLN A 105 -50.73 -19.25 3.07
C GLN A 105 -49.29 -19.77 3.24
N ASN A 106 -49.12 -21.00 3.73
CA ASN A 106 -47.81 -21.65 3.87
C ASN A 106 -47.10 -21.77 2.52
N ARG A 107 -47.82 -22.19 1.47
CA ARG A 107 -47.28 -22.32 0.12
C ARG A 107 -46.82 -20.97 -0.46
N ARG A 108 -47.56 -19.89 -0.19
CA ARG A 108 -47.15 -18.52 -0.60
C ARG A 108 -45.94 -18.01 0.19
N ALA A 109 -45.90 -18.26 1.49
CA ALA A 109 -44.75 -17.89 2.33
C ALA A 109 -43.49 -18.64 1.90
N GLN A 110 -43.59 -19.93 1.60
CA GLN A 110 -42.48 -20.74 1.10
C GLN A 110 -41.99 -20.23 -0.26
N ALA A 111 -42.89 -19.97 -1.22
CA ALA A 111 -42.50 -19.43 -2.51
C ALA A 111 -41.80 -18.07 -2.42
N ALA A 112 -42.22 -17.21 -1.48
CA ALA A 112 -41.55 -15.94 -1.21
C ALA A 112 -40.14 -16.14 -0.61
N ALA A 113 -40.00 -17.08 0.34
CA ALA A 113 -38.71 -17.41 0.94
C ALA A 113 -37.73 -18.03 -0.08
N ASP A 114 -38.21 -18.93 -0.94
CA ASP A 114 -37.41 -19.56 -2.00
C ASP A 114 -36.95 -18.53 -3.04
N ALA A 115 -37.82 -17.57 -3.39
CA ALA A 115 -37.47 -16.46 -4.28
C ALA A 115 -36.41 -15.53 -3.66
N GLU A 116 -36.50 -15.26 -2.36
CA GLU A 116 -35.51 -14.45 -1.64
C GLU A 116 -34.15 -15.17 -1.53
N ALA A 117 -34.15 -16.47 -1.23
CA ALA A 117 -32.94 -17.29 -1.18
C ALA A 117 -32.23 -17.31 -2.55
N THR A 118 -32.98 -17.56 -3.62
CA THR A 118 -32.45 -17.55 -5.01
C THR A 118 -31.85 -16.19 -5.39
N SER A 119 -32.50 -15.09 -4.95
CA SER A 119 -32.00 -13.73 -5.18
C SER A 119 -30.66 -13.48 -4.47
N ARG A 120 -30.51 -13.93 -3.22
CA ARG A 120 -29.26 -13.80 -2.45
C ARG A 120 -28.11 -14.63 -3.03
N ASP A 121 -28.41 -15.85 -3.48
CA ASP A 121 -27.41 -16.72 -4.11
C ASP A 121 -26.91 -16.08 -5.42
N THR A 122 -27.84 -15.53 -6.22
CA THR A 122 -27.50 -14.79 -7.44
C THR A 122 -26.64 -13.55 -7.14
N GLU A 123 -26.99 -12.77 -6.09
CA GLU A 123 -26.18 -11.62 -5.66
C GLU A 123 -24.75 -12.03 -5.31
N ARG A 124 -24.60 -13.12 -4.55
CA ARG A 124 -23.31 -13.63 -4.11
C ARG A 124 -22.44 -14.04 -5.29
N ASP A 125 -22.99 -14.80 -6.23
CA ASP A 125 -22.26 -15.26 -7.42
C ASP A 125 -21.81 -14.09 -8.30
N LEU A 126 -22.65 -13.07 -8.45
CA LEU A 126 -22.31 -11.86 -9.20
C LEU A 126 -21.19 -11.07 -8.51
N LEU A 127 -21.20 -10.94 -7.18
CA LEU A 127 -20.15 -10.25 -6.43
C LEU A 127 -18.79 -10.96 -6.55
N VAL A 128 -18.78 -12.30 -6.41
CA VAL A 128 -17.55 -13.10 -6.61
C VAL A 128 -16.99 -12.89 -8.02
N LYS A 129 -17.87 -12.81 -9.02
CA LYS A 129 -17.45 -12.55 -10.40
C LYS A 129 -16.88 -11.14 -10.57
N VAL A 130 -17.47 -10.11 -9.95
CA VAL A 130 -16.94 -8.73 -9.95
C VAL A 130 -15.50 -8.71 -9.41
N GLU A 131 -15.22 -9.40 -8.31
CA GLU A 131 -13.90 -9.44 -7.70
C GLU A 131 -12.85 -10.13 -8.59
N SER A 132 -13.28 -11.07 -9.43
CA SER A 132 -12.39 -11.85 -10.30
C SER A 132 -11.82 -11.05 -11.49
N PHE A 133 -12.44 -9.92 -11.86
CA PHE A 133 -11.96 -9.13 -12.99
C PHE A 133 -10.67 -8.38 -12.64
N THR A 134 -9.74 -8.39 -13.59
CA THR A 134 -8.40 -7.76 -13.45
C THR A 134 -8.20 -6.60 -14.42
N THR A 135 -9.07 -6.46 -15.42
CA THR A 135 -9.04 -5.40 -16.42
C THR A 135 -10.35 -4.60 -16.39
N SER A 136 -10.27 -3.31 -16.76
CA SER A 136 -11.45 -2.43 -16.78
C SER A 136 -12.44 -2.86 -17.86
N ASP A 137 -11.95 -3.25 -19.04
CA ASP A 137 -12.79 -3.58 -20.19
C ASP A 137 -13.68 -4.81 -19.95
N GLU A 138 -13.15 -5.85 -19.30
CA GLU A 138 -13.91 -7.05 -18.94
C GLU A 138 -14.98 -6.75 -17.88
N LEU A 139 -14.63 -5.89 -16.91
CA LEU A 139 -15.53 -5.48 -15.85
C LEU A 139 -16.68 -4.64 -16.40
N ASP A 140 -16.39 -3.66 -17.26
CA ASP A 140 -17.41 -2.79 -17.88
C ASP A 140 -18.36 -3.58 -18.78
N ALA A 141 -17.84 -4.52 -19.57
CA ALA A 141 -18.65 -5.42 -20.40
C ALA A 141 -19.56 -6.35 -19.56
N PHE A 142 -19.15 -6.68 -18.34
CA PHE A 142 -19.95 -7.46 -17.41
C PHE A 142 -21.03 -6.61 -16.72
N CYS A 143 -20.66 -5.47 -16.15
CA CYS A 143 -21.55 -4.63 -15.36
C CYS A 143 -22.65 -3.97 -16.23
N SER A 144 -22.39 -3.75 -17.52
CA SER A 144 -23.38 -3.27 -18.50
C SER A 144 -24.46 -4.29 -18.87
N LYS A 145 -24.26 -5.58 -18.59
CA LYS A 145 -25.19 -6.67 -18.92
C LYS A 145 -26.07 -7.11 -17.74
N ILE A 146 -25.91 -6.51 -16.57
CA ILE A 146 -26.70 -6.86 -15.38
C ILE A 146 -28.15 -6.38 -15.61
N PRO A 147 -29.16 -7.28 -15.66
CA PRO A 147 -30.56 -6.90 -15.82
C PRO A 147 -31.05 -6.07 -14.62
N ILE A 148 -32.15 -5.32 -14.76
CA ILE A 148 -32.80 -4.56 -13.67
C ILE A 148 -34.19 -5.19 -13.43
N PRO A 149 -34.44 -6.15 -12.49
CA PRO A 149 -34.85 -5.92 -11.07
C PRO A 149 -34.63 -7.13 -10.07
N PRO A 150 -34.96 -7.10 -8.75
CA PRO A 150 -35.46 -6.02 -7.89
C PRO A 150 -34.37 -5.38 -7.00
N VAL A 151 -34.14 -4.10 -7.29
CA VAL A 151 -33.61 -2.95 -6.55
C VAL A 151 -32.49 -3.11 -5.50
N ALA A 152 -32.55 -3.97 -4.48
CA ALA A 152 -31.58 -3.90 -3.38
C ALA A 152 -30.27 -4.67 -3.66
N ALA A 153 -30.38 -5.91 -4.13
CA ALA A 153 -29.23 -6.79 -4.40
C ALA A 153 -28.36 -6.27 -5.57
N MET A 154 -29.00 -5.83 -6.65
CA MET A 154 -28.30 -5.33 -7.84
C MET A 154 -27.58 -4.00 -7.61
N VAL A 155 -28.10 -3.12 -6.74
CA VAL A 155 -27.41 -1.88 -6.36
C VAL A 155 -26.06 -2.18 -5.73
N ARG A 156 -25.95 -3.23 -4.91
CA ARG A 156 -24.66 -3.64 -4.31
C ARG A 156 -23.69 -4.15 -5.36
N VAL A 157 -24.15 -4.96 -6.32
CA VAL A 157 -23.31 -5.45 -7.43
C VAL A 157 -22.79 -4.29 -8.28
N VAL A 158 -23.63 -3.31 -8.61
CA VAL A 158 -23.23 -2.11 -9.36
C VAL A 158 -22.23 -1.26 -8.57
N MET A 159 -22.40 -1.12 -7.25
CA MET A 159 -21.44 -0.42 -6.41
C MET A 159 -20.10 -1.17 -6.32
N ALA A 160 -20.12 -2.50 -6.24
CA ALA A 160 -18.92 -3.33 -6.27
C ALA A 160 -18.18 -3.19 -7.62
N CYS A 161 -18.91 -3.18 -8.75
CA CYS A 161 -18.35 -2.89 -10.07
C CYS A 161 -17.61 -1.56 -10.09
N LYS A 162 -18.25 -0.48 -9.62
CA LYS A 162 -17.62 0.86 -9.58
C LYS A 162 -16.39 0.91 -8.68
N ALA A 163 -16.44 0.25 -7.53
CA ALA A 163 -15.31 0.18 -6.61
C ALA A 163 -14.13 -0.56 -7.24
N ARG A 164 -14.41 -1.69 -7.92
CA ARG A 164 -13.39 -2.50 -8.58
C ARG A 164 -12.77 -1.81 -9.78
N ALA A 165 -13.55 -1.09 -10.59
CA ALA A 165 -13.03 -0.29 -11.70
C ALA A 165 -12.00 0.74 -11.20
N LYS A 166 -12.33 1.48 -10.14
CA LYS A 166 -11.40 2.43 -9.51
C LYS A 166 -10.13 1.78 -8.98
N GLU A 167 -10.24 0.58 -8.41
CA GLU A 167 -9.09 -0.16 -7.91
C GLU A 167 -8.14 -0.58 -9.05
N ILE A 168 -8.69 -1.04 -10.17
CA ILE A 168 -7.93 -1.41 -11.37
C ILE A 168 -7.21 -0.19 -11.95
N GLU A 169 -7.92 0.93 -12.11
CA GLU A 169 -7.33 2.20 -12.58
C GLU A 169 -6.21 2.68 -11.65
N TYR A 170 -6.43 2.64 -10.34
CA TYR A 170 -5.43 3.03 -9.35
C TYR A 170 -4.16 2.16 -9.46
N LYS A 171 -4.32 0.84 -9.54
CA LYS A 171 -3.20 -0.10 -9.68
C LYS A 171 -2.45 0.10 -11.00
N ALA A 172 -3.15 0.37 -12.10
CA ALA A 172 -2.53 0.67 -13.38
C ALA A 172 -1.72 1.98 -13.32
N ALA A 173 -2.28 3.03 -12.71
CA ALA A 173 -1.60 4.31 -12.53
C ALA A 173 -0.36 4.19 -11.61
N GLU A 174 -0.45 3.40 -10.53
CA GLU A 174 0.68 3.16 -9.64
C GLU A 174 1.81 2.37 -10.34
N ALA A 175 1.45 1.34 -11.12
CA ALA A 175 2.42 0.57 -11.89
C ALA A 175 3.14 1.45 -12.93
N GLU A 176 2.43 2.36 -13.59
CA GLU A 176 3.02 3.29 -14.55
C GLU A 176 3.96 4.29 -13.87
N ARG A 177 3.57 4.85 -12.71
CA ARG A 177 4.47 5.72 -11.93
C ARG A 177 5.75 5.01 -11.52
N LYS A 178 5.66 3.76 -11.06
CA LYS A 178 6.83 2.94 -10.71
C LYS A 178 7.76 2.75 -11.91
N ARG A 179 7.20 2.45 -13.09
CA ARG A 179 7.99 2.33 -14.34
C ARG A 179 8.70 3.63 -14.69
N GLN A 180 8.02 4.77 -14.59
CA GLN A 180 8.62 6.08 -14.87
C GLN A 180 9.74 6.42 -13.88
N ASP A 181 9.56 6.12 -12.59
CA ASP A 181 10.60 6.36 -11.58
C ASP A 181 11.81 5.43 -11.77
N ASP A 182 11.58 4.16 -12.10
CA ASP A 182 12.65 3.21 -12.41
C ASP A 182 13.43 3.63 -13.66
N GLU A 183 12.73 4.08 -14.70
CA GLU A 183 13.34 4.59 -15.93
C GLU A 183 14.17 5.85 -15.67
N ARG A 184 13.65 6.80 -14.87
CA ARG A 184 14.41 7.99 -14.44
C ARG A 184 15.66 7.62 -13.65
N ARG A 185 15.58 6.63 -12.75
CA ARG A 185 16.75 6.15 -11.98
C ARG A 185 17.80 5.53 -12.88
N LYS A 186 17.40 4.73 -13.87
CA LYS A 186 18.33 4.16 -14.87
C LYS A 186 19.02 5.25 -15.66
N GLN A 187 18.25 6.20 -16.22
CA GLN A 187 18.80 7.32 -16.97
C GLN A 187 19.75 8.19 -16.14
N GLN A 188 19.42 8.43 -14.86
CA GLN A 188 20.30 9.18 -13.95
C GLN A 188 21.61 8.42 -13.68
N SER A 189 21.56 7.10 -13.47
CA SER A 189 22.74 6.28 -13.26
C SER A 189 23.64 6.22 -14.51
N GLU A 190 23.05 6.09 -15.70
CA GLU A 190 23.78 6.12 -16.96
C GLU A 190 24.44 7.48 -17.21
N ARG A 191 23.73 8.58 -16.96
CA ARG A 191 24.31 9.93 -17.03
C ARG A 191 25.49 10.09 -16.09
N GLN A 192 25.37 9.66 -14.83
CA GLN A 192 26.47 9.72 -13.87
C GLN A 192 27.68 8.88 -14.31
N ARG A 193 27.45 7.70 -14.91
CA ARG A 193 28.53 6.87 -15.47
C ARG A 193 29.24 7.56 -16.62
N LEU A 194 28.48 8.15 -17.54
CA LEU A 194 29.03 8.89 -18.68
C LEU A 194 29.82 10.13 -18.21
N GLU A 195 29.28 10.90 -17.27
CA GLU A 195 29.97 12.06 -16.70
C GLU A 195 31.28 11.66 -16.00
N THR A 196 31.27 10.56 -15.24
CA THR A 196 32.47 10.04 -14.57
C THR A 196 33.51 9.57 -15.58
N ALA A 197 33.10 8.85 -16.63
CA ALA A 197 34.01 8.41 -17.68
C ALA A 197 34.63 9.59 -18.45
N GLN A 198 33.83 10.61 -18.79
CA GLN A 198 34.31 11.83 -19.43
C GLN A 198 35.25 12.65 -18.55
N LEU A 199 35.03 12.66 -17.23
CA LEU A 199 35.96 13.28 -16.29
C LEU A 199 37.29 12.52 -16.28
N GLN A 200 37.25 11.19 -16.17
CA GLN A 200 38.47 10.37 -16.17
C GLN A 200 39.28 10.54 -17.47
N GLU A 201 38.61 10.62 -18.62
CA GLU A 201 39.25 10.91 -19.91
C GLU A 201 39.94 12.28 -19.89
N ARG A 202 39.25 13.34 -19.43
CA ARG A 202 39.84 14.68 -19.29
C ARG A 202 41.06 14.67 -18.38
N LEU A 203 40.96 14.04 -17.21
CA LEU A 203 42.06 13.93 -16.25
C LEU A 203 43.27 13.17 -16.84
N ALA A 204 43.04 12.15 -17.66
CA ALA A 204 44.10 11.42 -18.34
C ALA A 204 44.84 12.29 -19.39
N THR A 205 44.16 13.24 -20.01
CA THR A 205 44.75 14.16 -21.02
C THR A 205 45.52 15.34 -20.42
N LEU A 206 45.53 15.49 -19.08
CA LEU A 206 46.22 16.60 -18.42
C LEU A 206 47.74 16.58 -18.66
N PRO A 207 48.42 17.74 -18.59
CA PRO A 207 49.88 17.82 -18.64
C PRO A 207 50.58 16.88 -17.64
N VAL A 208 51.77 16.38 -18.01
CA VAL A 208 52.51 15.35 -17.22
C VAL A 208 52.80 15.81 -15.79
N ASP A 209 53.21 17.07 -15.62
CA ASP A 209 53.46 17.71 -14.33
C ASP A 209 52.20 17.74 -13.45
N VAL A 210 51.06 18.03 -14.06
CA VAL A 210 49.76 18.04 -13.39
C VAL A 210 49.34 16.63 -12.97
N ARG A 211 49.44 15.64 -13.86
CA ARG A 211 49.11 14.24 -13.52
C ARG A 211 50.00 13.68 -12.42
N LYS A 212 51.30 14.00 -12.46
CA LYS A 212 52.24 13.61 -11.41
C LYS A 212 51.82 14.22 -10.07
N PHE A 213 51.52 15.51 -10.05
CA PHE A 213 51.05 16.20 -8.85
C PHE A 213 49.75 15.60 -8.30
N MET A 214 48.78 15.26 -9.16
CA MET A 214 47.55 14.57 -8.75
C MET A 214 47.83 13.17 -8.16
N THR A 215 48.79 12.44 -8.72
CA THR A 215 49.18 11.12 -8.21
C THR A 215 49.79 11.21 -6.80
N GLU A 216 50.55 12.28 -6.55
CA GLU A 216 51.13 12.58 -5.23
C GLU A 216 50.09 13.11 -4.22
N ASN A 217 48.92 13.56 -4.70
CA ASN A 217 47.86 14.17 -3.89
C ASN A 217 46.50 13.49 -4.17
N PRO A 218 46.27 12.28 -3.60
CA PRO A 218 45.05 11.52 -3.85
C PRO A 218 43.80 12.29 -3.44
N GLY A 219 42.73 12.17 -4.22
CA GLY A 219 41.46 12.88 -4.02
C GLY A 219 41.26 14.09 -4.94
N MET A 220 42.29 14.53 -5.67
CA MET A 220 42.16 15.60 -6.68
C MET A 220 41.47 15.14 -7.98
N ASP A 221 41.29 13.82 -8.16
CA ASP A 221 40.63 13.19 -9.31
C ASP A 221 39.12 12.98 -9.10
N GLN A 222 38.60 13.30 -7.91
CA GLN A 222 37.20 13.10 -7.56
C GLN A 222 36.33 14.26 -8.05
N PRO A 223 35.05 14.00 -8.44
CA PRO A 223 34.11 15.06 -8.83
C PRO A 223 33.97 16.19 -7.79
N SER A 224 34.02 15.86 -6.50
CA SER A 224 33.92 16.82 -5.39
C SER A 224 35.10 17.80 -5.30
N PHE A 225 36.26 17.46 -5.88
CA PHE A 225 37.38 18.38 -5.98
C PHE A 225 37.06 19.52 -6.96
N GLY A 226 36.39 19.22 -8.08
CA GLY A 226 36.01 20.23 -9.06
C GLY A 226 34.97 21.24 -8.56
N THR A 227 34.06 20.81 -7.68
CA THR A 227 32.97 21.67 -7.18
C THR A 227 33.41 22.56 -6.03
N ASP A 228 34.01 21.96 -4.99
CA ASP A 228 34.21 22.64 -3.71
C ASP A 228 35.65 22.49 -3.18
N GLY A 229 36.21 21.28 -3.27
CA GLY A 229 37.51 20.98 -2.65
C GLY A 229 38.67 21.78 -3.27
N GLY A 230 38.77 21.79 -4.59
CA GLY A 230 39.82 22.48 -5.32
C GLY A 230 39.75 24.01 -5.18
N PRO A 231 38.60 24.67 -5.34
CA PRO A 231 38.46 26.10 -5.04
C PRO A 231 38.91 26.47 -3.63
N GLN A 232 38.56 25.68 -2.61
CA GLN A 232 38.94 25.98 -1.24
C GLN A 232 40.45 25.83 -1.02
N ILE A 233 41.06 24.76 -1.55
CA ILE A 233 42.50 24.56 -1.49
C ILE A 233 43.23 25.70 -2.22
N LEU A 234 42.72 26.15 -3.37
CA LEU A 234 43.29 27.25 -4.13
C LEU A 234 43.26 28.56 -3.33
N ILE A 235 42.14 28.87 -2.65
CA ILE A 235 42.03 30.02 -1.75
C ILE A 235 43.06 29.93 -0.62
N SER A 236 43.22 28.75 0.00
CA SER A 236 44.22 28.54 1.04
C SER A 236 45.64 28.78 0.53
N LEU A 237 46.00 28.28 -0.66
CA LEU A 237 47.33 28.47 -1.24
C LEU A 237 47.61 29.93 -1.60
N TYR A 238 46.64 30.63 -2.18
CA TYR A 238 46.77 32.07 -2.42
C TYR A 238 46.96 32.84 -1.11
N SER A 239 46.21 32.48 -0.06
CA SER A 239 46.32 33.11 1.25
C SER A 239 47.70 32.84 1.89
N SER A 240 48.22 31.63 1.78
CA SER A 240 49.58 31.28 2.21
C SER A 240 50.64 32.06 1.44
N GLU A 241 50.49 32.18 0.12
CA GLU A 241 51.41 32.97 -0.71
C GLU A 241 51.43 34.44 -0.28
N LEU A 242 50.28 35.05 0.01
CA LEU A 242 50.21 36.42 0.55
C LEU A 242 50.88 36.53 1.91
N ALA A 243 50.63 35.58 2.81
CA ALA A 243 51.27 35.56 4.12
C ALA A 243 52.80 35.48 3.98
N PHE A 244 53.33 34.63 3.11
CA PHE A 244 54.76 34.53 2.85
C PHE A 244 55.34 35.82 2.25
N ARG A 245 54.63 36.49 1.35
CA ARG A 245 55.05 37.80 0.82
C ARG A 245 55.16 38.85 1.93
N VAL A 246 54.18 38.91 2.84
CA VAL A 246 54.21 39.80 4.02
C VAL A 246 55.34 39.43 4.98
N CYS A 247 55.55 38.14 5.23
CA CYS A 247 56.66 37.66 6.07
C CYS A 247 58.03 38.00 5.46
N ARG A 248 58.18 37.89 4.13
CA ARG A 248 59.38 38.35 3.41
C ARG A 248 59.59 39.86 3.56
N GLU A 249 58.54 40.67 3.35
CA GLU A 249 58.59 42.13 3.51
C GLU A 249 59.07 42.53 4.91
N ARG A 250 58.61 41.82 5.96
CA ARG A 250 58.85 42.20 7.36
C ARG A 250 60.11 41.57 7.99
N PHE A 251 60.44 40.34 7.63
CA PHE A 251 61.48 39.56 8.29
C PHE A 251 62.60 39.09 7.35
N GLY A 252 62.44 39.25 6.03
CA GLY A 252 63.31 38.64 5.03
C GLY A 252 63.16 37.11 4.94
N GLY A 253 63.76 36.51 3.91
CA GLY A 253 63.59 35.09 3.60
C GLY A 253 62.24 34.77 2.97
N TRP A 254 61.87 33.49 2.86
CA TRP A 254 60.58 32.97 2.32
C TRP A 254 60.43 32.87 0.79
N ASP A 255 61.42 33.24 -0.02
CA ASP A 255 61.27 33.13 -1.49
C ASP A 255 60.96 31.69 -1.95
N ALA A 256 61.62 30.69 -1.36
CA ALA A 256 61.33 29.28 -1.64
C ALA A 256 59.87 28.89 -1.29
N SER A 257 59.33 29.41 -0.20
CA SER A 257 57.96 29.13 0.25
C SER A 257 56.93 29.84 -0.62
N ILE A 258 57.24 31.06 -1.08
CA ILE A 258 56.44 31.79 -2.09
C ILE A 258 56.41 31.02 -3.41
N ASP A 259 57.58 30.60 -3.90
CA ASP A 259 57.71 29.89 -5.18
C ASP A 259 57.00 28.54 -5.15
N GLU A 260 57.06 27.81 -4.02
CA GLU A 260 56.31 26.57 -3.87
C GLU A 260 54.80 26.81 -3.82
N ALA A 261 54.32 27.82 -3.08
CA ALA A 261 52.90 28.15 -3.03
C ALA A 261 52.36 28.51 -4.42
N LYS A 262 53.12 29.30 -5.20
CA LYS A 262 52.83 29.62 -6.60
C LYS A 262 52.81 28.39 -7.50
N ARG A 263 53.79 27.50 -7.34
CA ARG A 263 53.88 26.26 -8.13
C ARG A 263 52.64 25.39 -7.90
N ARG A 264 52.25 25.19 -6.64
CA ARG A 264 51.07 24.37 -6.29
C ARG A 264 49.77 25.03 -6.73
N SER A 265 49.60 26.33 -6.54
CA SER A 265 48.40 27.02 -6.98
C SER A 265 48.24 26.92 -8.50
N SER A 266 49.31 27.15 -9.28
CA SER A 266 49.29 26.99 -10.73
C SER A 266 48.91 25.57 -11.19
N LEU A 267 49.40 24.53 -10.49
CA LEU A 267 49.02 23.14 -10.79
C LEU A 267 47.53 22.89 -10.52
N ILE A 268 47.01 23.39 -9.40
CA ILE A 268 45.59 23.25 -9.04
C ILE A 268 44.68 24.04 -9.98
N GLU A 269 45.08 25.25 -10.39
CA GLU A 269 44.37 26.01 -11.42
C GLU A 269 44.24 25.19 -12.71
N LYS A 270 45.34 24.58 -13.19
CA LYS A 270 45.31 23.71 -14.37
C LYS A 270 44.38 22.50 -14.17
N ILE A 271 44.37 21.88 -12.99
CA ILE A 271 43.44 20.77 -12.69
C ILE A 271 41.99 21.26 -12.79
N LEU A 272 41.67 22.38 -12.17
CA LEU A 272 40.32 22.94 -12.16
C LEU A 272 39.84 23.33 -13.56
N VAL A 273 40.68 24.03 -14.33
CA VAL A 273 40.33 24.48 -15.69
C VAL A 273 40.27 23.33 -16.67
N LEU A 274 41.36 22.57 -16.79
CA LEU A 274 41.49 21.55 -17.84
C LEU A 274 40.78 20.24 -17.46
N GLY A 275 40.83 19.85 -16.19
CA GLY A 275 40.24 18.61 -15.70
C GLY A 275 38.75 18.76 -15.45
N PHE A 276 38.36 19.79 -14.71
CA PHE A 276 36.98 19.99 -14.26
C PHE A 276 36.19 21.04 -15.08
N GLY A 277 36.81 21.66 -16.09
CA GLY A 277 36.13 22.65 -16.94
C GLY A 277 35.76 23.94 -16.22
N MET A 278 36.47 24.29 -15.15
CA MET A 278 36.22 25.54 -14.43
C MET A 278 36.59 26.73 -15.32
N PRO A 279 35.70 27.74 -15.46
CA PRO A 279 36.03 28.93 -16.22
C PRO A 279 37.21 29.68 -15.59
N GLU A 280 38.18 30.09 -16.41
CA GLU A 280 39.37 30.84 -15.95
C GLU A 280 38.97 32.15 -15.26
N GLU A 281 37.87 32.78 -15.66
CA GLU A 281 37.36 34.00 -15.04
C GLU A 281 36.96 33.77 -13.59
N LYS A 282 36.53 32.56 -13.22
CA LYS A 282 36.21 32.22 -11.83
C LYS A 282 37.47 32.22 -10.98
N ILE A 283 38.56 31.64 -11.50
CA ILE A 283 39.87 31.63 -10.84
C ILE A 283 40.41 33.06 -10.72
N ALA A 284 40.37 33.84 -11.81
CA ALA A 284 40.81 35.22 -11.83
C ALA A 284 40.05 36.10 -10.83
N ARG A 285 38.73 35.92 -10.70
CA ARG A 285 37.93 36.62 -9.68
C ARG A 285 38.37 36.29 -8.26
N THR A 286 38.61 35.02 -7.95
CA THR A 286 39.12 34.62 -6.63
C THR A 286 40.49 35.23 -6.36
N ARG A 287 41.40 35.14 -7.32
CA ARG A 287 42.75 35.70 -7.24
C ARG A 287 42.73 37.23 -7.01
N ASN A 288 41.91 37.95 -7.78
CA ASN A 288 41.71 39.39 -7.65
C ASN A 288 41.05 39.78 -6.33
N GLY A 289 40.03 39.03 -5.88
CA GLY A 289 39.34 39.29 -4.62
C GLY A 289 40.25 39.20 -3.39
N LEU A 290 41.28 38.35 -3.45
CA LEU A 290 42.31 38.25 -2.41
C LEU A 290 43.40 39.34 -2.54
N GLY A 291 43.46 40.08 -3.64
CA GLY A 291 44.50 41.08 -3.92
C GLY A 291 45.85 40.50 -4.33
N MET A 292 45.86 39.28 -4.88
CA MET A 292 47.09 38.57 -5.28
C MET A 292 47.93 39.35 -6.30
N ASP A 293 47.27 39.99 -7.26
CA ASP A 293 47.91 40.73 -8.36
C ASP A 293 48.15 42.21 -8.01
N SER A 294 47.25 42.83 -7.27
CA SER A 294 47.39 44.22 -6.84
C SER A 294 48.40 44.40 -5.71
N GLY A 295 48.69 43.34 -4.93
CA GLY A 295 49.42 43.44 -3.67
C GLY A 295 48.70 44.30 -2.62
N ARG A 296 47.42 44.59 -2.85
CA ARG A 296 46.58 45.46 -2.03
C ARG A 296 45.18 44.84 -1.89
N SER A 297 44.86 44.44 -0.67
CA SER A 297 43.53 44.04 -0.24
C SER A 297 43.43 44.23 1.27
N GLU A 298 42.21 44.27 1.81
CA GLU A 298 41.98 44.33 3.25
C GLU A 298 42.68 43.16 3.99
N ILE A 299 42.72 41.99 3.34
CA ILE A 299 43.39 40.79 3.87
C ILE A 299 44.90 41.02 4.01
N ILE A 300 45.55 41.60 3.00
CA ILE A 300 46.98 41.89 3.03
C ILE A 300 47.29 42.92 4.12
N GLU A 301 46.51 44.00 4.24
CA GLU A 301 46.71 45.01 5.29
C GLU A 301 46.52 44.41 6.69
N ARG A 302 45.53 43.52 6.86
CA ARG A 302 45.31 42.79 8.11
C ARG A 302 46.49 41.88 8.45
N MET A 303 47.04 41.16 7.47
CA MET A 303 48.25 40.33 7.67
C MET A 303 49.48 41.17 8.04
N ARG A 304 49.65 42.36 7.46
CA ARG A 304 50.73 43.29 7.83
C ARG A 304 50.61 43.78 9.27
N ALA A 305 49.38 44.06 9.71
CA ALA A 305 49.09 44.50 11.08
C ALA A 305 49.18 43.37 12.13
N ASP A 306 49.16 42.10 11.71
CA ASP A 306 49.18 40.96 12.64
C ASP A 306 50.59 40.77 13.26
N HIS A 307 50.67 40.80 14.58
CA HIS A 307 51.89 40.54 15.33
C HIS A 307 52.31 39.07 15.32
N ARG A 308 51.38 38.14 15.06
CA ARG A 308 51.61 36.70 15.02
C ARG A 308 51.87 36.16 13.62
N ILE A 309 51.92 37.02 12.60
CA ILE A 309 52.06 36.61 11.19
C ILE A 309 53.27 35.70 10.95
N ARG A 310 54.37 35.89 11.67
CA ARG A 310 55.56 35.02 11.59
C ARG A 310 55.25 33.57 11.98
N GLN A 311 54.48 33.38 13.06
CA GLN A 311 54.03 32.05 13.48
C GLN A 311 53.12 31.44 12.41
N SER A 312 52.15 32.20 11.92
CA SER A 312 51.24 31.75 10.84
C SER A 312 52.00 31.32 9.58
N CYS A 313 53.07 32.04 9.20
CA CYS A 313 53.93 31.64 8.08
C CYS A 313 54.63 30.31 8.34
N HIS A 314 55.15 30.04 9.54
CA HIS A 314 55.71 28.72 9.86
C HIS A 314 54.65 27.61 9.90
N GLU A 315 53.43 27.92 10.36
CA GLU A 315 52.30 26.98 10.30
C GLU A 315 51.94 26.64 8.85
N PHE A 316 51.97 27.62 7.94
CA PHE A 316 51.79 27.39 6.51
C PHE A 316 52.93 26.56 5.89
N GLU A 317 54.20 26.80 6.26
CA GLU A 317 55.31 25.94 5.83
C GLU A 317 55.09 24.49 6.28
N GLY A 318 54.67 24.29 7.53
CA GLY A 318 54.32 22.97 8.06
C GLY A 318 53.18 22.31 7.29
N ALA A 319 52.10 23.05 7.02
CA ALA A 319 50.96 22.56 6.25
C ALA A 319 51.33 22.21 4.79
N LEU A 320 52.28 22.92 4.21
CA LEU A 320 52.80 22.65 2.86
C LEU A 320 53.89 21.57 2.84
N GLY A 321 54.36 21.08 4.00
CA GLY A 321 55.47 20.13 4.09
C GLY A 321 56.81 20.72 3.64
N LEU A 322 56.97 22.05 3.77
CA LEU A 322 58.19 22.76 3.46
C LEU A 322 59.17 22.68 4.63
N LYS A 323 60.48 22.66 4.34
CA LYS A 323 61.49 22.83 5.38
C LYS A 323 61.37 24.24 5.95
N SER A 324 61.33 24.34 7.28
CA SER A 324 61.14 25.60 7.97
C SER A 324 62.25 26.61 7.64
N SER A 325 61.82 27.82 7.26
CA SER A 325 62.65 29.03 7.19
C SER A 325 63.18 29.40 8.60
N PRO A 326 64.17 30.31 8.76
CA PRO A 326 65.01 30.34 9.96
C PRO A 326 64.23 30.44 11.29
N PRO A 327 64.72 29.76 12.34
CA PRO A 327 63.94 29.46 13.54
C PRO A 327 63.35 30.71 14.20
N LEU A 328 62.16 30.54 14.77
CA LEU A 328 61.55 31.51 15.68
C LEU A 328 62.56 31.82 16.80
N ARG A 329 62.98 33.08 16.89
CA ARG A 329 63.77 33.61 18.01
C ARG A 329 62.85 34.45 18.87
#